data_AF-A0A818N061-F1
#
_entry.id   AF-A0A818N061-F1
#
_cell.length_a   1.000
_cell.length_b   1.000
_cell.length_c   1.000
_cell.angle_alpha   90.00
_cell.angle_beta   90.00
_cell.angle_gamma   90.00
#
_symmetry.space_group_name_H-M   'P 1'
#
loop_
_entity.id
_entity.type
_entity.pdbx_description
1 polymer ?
#
loop_
_entity_poly.entity_id
_entity_poly.type
_entity_poly.pdbx_seq_one_letter_code
_entity_poly.pdbx_strand_id
1 'polypeptide(L)'
;GVLVHYIDMNDYIGLSCNRGTYPITSVISWIFSQSKSSLETKTLNSQSETAIISSIMLNNLCLGVKTNELIEDKTDCRYYYVCQSNNSKPISRLQCPQYMFFSTKEKTCTHQYS
;
A
#
# COMPACT_ATOMS: atom_id res chain seq x y z
N GLY A 1 -27.53 -6.47 -0.76
CA GLY A 1 -26.56 -6.27 -1.85
C GLY A 1 -26.00 -4.86 -1.79
N VAL A 2 -24.85 -4.61 -2.41
CA VAL A 2 -24.25 -3.27 -2.52
C VAL A 2 -24.29 -2.82 -3.97
N LEU A 3 -24.76 -1.61 -4.20
CA LEU A 3 -24.74 -0.95 -5.50
C LEU A 3 -23.48 -0.08 -5.57
N VAL A 4 -22.59 -0.35 -6.52
CA VAL A 4 -21.44 0.50 -6.83
C VAL A 4 -21.81 1.33 -8.05
N HIS A 5 -21.85 2.64 -7.89
CA HIS A 5 -22.13 3.57 -8.99
C HIS A 5 -20.80 4.12 -9.54
N TYR A 6 -20.70 4.32 -10.86
CA TYR A 6 -19.48 4.74 -11.57
C TYR A 6 -18.28 3.78 -11.42
N ILE A 7 -18.41 2.55 -11.93
CA ILE A 7 -17.34 1.52 -11.94
C ILE A 7 -16.04 2.06 -12.56
N ASP A 8 -16.16 3.01 -13.49
CA ASP A 8 -15.08 3.64 -14.25
C ASP A 8 -14.21 4.59 -13.40
N MET A 9 -14.65 4.96 -12.19
CA MET A 9 -13.84 5.70 -11.20
C MET A 9 -13.07 4.79 -10.25
N ASN A 10 -13.34 3.49 -10.27
CA ASN A 10 -12.46 2.50 -9.69
C ASN A 10 -11.24 2.37 -10.63
N ASP A 11 -10.06 2.05 -10.12
CA ASP A 11 -8.84 1.87 -10.93
C ASP A 11 -8.98 0.60 -11.81
N TYR A 12 -9.82 0.67 -12.85
CA TYR A 12 -10.30 -0.45 -13.63
C TYR A 12 -9.21 -1.05 -14.52
N ILE A 13 -8.18 -0.25 -14.83
CA ILE A 13 -6.98 -0.65 -15.58
C ILE A 13 -5.85 -1.07 -14.63
N GLY A 14 -5.91 -0.68 -13.35
CA GLY A 14 -4.87 -0.96 -12.36
C GLY A 14 -3.62 -0.10 -12.55
N LEU A 15 -3.76 1.08 -13.15
CA LEU A 15 -2.67 1.98 -13.54
C LEU A 15 -2.31 3.01 -12.47
N SER A 16 -2.99 3.03 -11.33
CA SER A 16 -2.80 4.11 -10.35
C SER A 16 -2.03 3.69 -9.09
N CYS A 17 -1.76 2.38 -8.85
CA CYS A 17 -1.06 1.92 -7.63
C CYS A 17 -0.67 0.40 -7.58
N ASN A 18 -0.51 -0.32 -8.69
CA ASN A 18 -0.35 -1.80 -8.72
C ASN A 18 -1.36 -2.61 -7.90
N ARG A 19 -2.51 -2.04 -7.52
CA ARG A 19 -3.51 -2.76 -6.73
C ARG A 19 -4.34 -3.72 -7.58
N GLY A 20 -3.87 -4.03 -8.79
CA GLY A 20 -4.61 -4.76 -9.80
C GLY A 20 -5.79 -3.96 -10.33
N THR A 21 -6.57 -4.60 -11.19
CA THR A 21 -7.79 -4.02 -11.74
C THR A 21 -8.90 -4.03 -10.69
N TYR A 22 -9.68 -2.94 -10.64
CA TYR A 22 -10.86 -2.79 -9.79
C TYR A 22 -10.64 -2.99 -8.27
N PRO A 23 -9.70 -2.28 -7.62
CA PRO A 23 -9.40 -2.46 -6.20
C PRO A 23 -10.64 -2.36 -5.28
N ILE A 24 -11.60 -1.48 -5.56
CA ILE A 24 -12.82 -1.34 -4.74
C ILE A 24 -13.74 -2.56 -4.90
N THR A 25 -14.02 -2.99 -6.14
CA THR A 25 -14.86 -4.17 -6.43
C THR A 25 -14.28 -5.46 -5.85
N SER A 26 -12.95 -5.61 -5.88
CA SER A 26 -12.25 -6.77 -5.31
C SER A 26 -12.44 -6.86 -3.79
N VAL A 27 -12.36 -5.74 -3.08
CA VAL A 27 -12.63 -5.69 -1.63
C VAL A 27 -14.09 -6.00 -1.32
N ILE A 28 -15.03 -5.45 -2.09
CA ILE A 28 -16.46 -5.73 -1.94
C ILE A 28 -16.74 -7.23 -2.11
N SER A 29 -16.17 -7.85 -3.14
CA SER A 29 -16.28 -9.30 -3.37
C SER A 29 -15.75 -10.12 -2.19
N TRP A 30 -14.59 -9.76 -1.65
CA TRP A 30 -14.03 -10.42 -0.47
C TRP A 30 -14.92 -10.28 0.78
N ILE A 31 -15.43 -9.08 1.07
CA ILE A 31 -16.35 -8.85 2.21
C ILE A 31 -17.59 -9.74 2.09
N PHE A 32 -18.19 -9.81 0.90
CA PHE A 32 -19.35 -10.67 0.66
C PHE A 32 -19.00 -12.17 0.60
N SER A 33 -17.75 -12.54 0.33
CA SER A 33 -17.29 -13.93 0.48
C SER A 33 -17.10 -14.34 1.95
N GLN A 34 -16.70 -13.39 2.81
CA GLN A 34 -16.51 -13.65 4.24
C GLN A 34 -17.80 -13.76 5.03
N SER A 35 -18.94 -13.30 4.50
CA SER A 35 -20.25 -13.52 5.14
C SER A 35 -20.69 -14.99 5.17
N LYS A 36 -19.86 -15.93 4.69
CA LYS A 36 -20.11 -17.38 4.74
C LYS A 36 -19.16 -18.18 5.63
N SER A 37 -18.13 -17.57 6.22
CA SER A 37 -17.26 -18.24 7.19
C SER A 37 -17.13 -17.39 8.45
N SER A 38 -17.91 -17.74 9.47
CA SER A 38 -17.52 -17.40 10.83
C SER A 38 -16.20 -18.13 11.12
N LEU A 39 -15.11 -17.39 11.28
CA LEU A 39 -13.92 -17.90 11.94
C LEU A 39 -13.33 -16.80 12.83
N GLU A 40 -13.15 -17.18 14.08
CA GLU A 40 -12.76 -16.40 15.23
C GLU A 40 -11.57 -15.48 14.98
N THR A 41 -11.78 -14.18 15.18
CA THR A 41 -10.66 -13.29 15.49
C THR A 41 -10.38 -13.42 16.98
N LYS A 42 -9.24 -14.04 17.30
CA LYS A 42 -8.65 -13.97 18.64
C LYS A 42 -8.53 -12.48 19.02
N THR A 43 -9.28 -12.11 20.04
CA THR A 43 -9.22 -10.82 20.71
C THR A 43 -7.80 -10.56 21.21
N LEU A 44 -7.11 -9.61 20.59
CA LEU A 44 -6.02 -8.87 21.23
C LEU A 44 -6.66 -7.55 21.71
N ASN A 45 -6.52 -7.31 23.02
CA ASN A 45 -7.29 -6.31 23.73
C ASN A 45 -6.82 -4.89 23.40
N SER A 46 -7.68 -4.17 22.70
CA SER A 46 -8.03 -2.75 22.89
C SER A 46 -7.08 -1.89 23.72
N GLN A 47 -6.23 -1.12 23.02
CA GLN A 47 -6.20 0.36 23.01
C GLN A 47 -4.87 0.79 22.33
N SER A 48 -4.94 1.46 21.17
CA SER A 48 -3.83 2.00 20.34
C SER A 48 -3.10 1.08 19.35
N GLU A 49 -3.64 -0.09 19.00
CA GLU A 49 -2.92 -1.09 18.17
C GLU A 49 -2.66 -0.66 16.71
N THR A 50 -3.47 0.19 16.09
CA THR A 50 -3.27 0.61 14.68
C THR A 50 -2.03 1.49 14.50
N ALA A 51 -1.72 2.37 15.45
CA ALA A 51 -0.52 3.21 15.39
C ALA A 51 0.76 2.42 15.70
N ILE A 52 0.67 1.45 16.63
CA ILE A 52 1.81 0.60 17.00
C ILE A 52 2.17 -0.34 15.85
N ILE A 53 1.18 -0.97 15.19
CA ILE A 53 1.44 -1.82 14.03
C ILE A 53 2.01 -0.99 12.86
N SER A 54 1.49 0.21 12.61
CA SER A 54 2.02 1.09 11.53
C SER A 54 3.47 1.51 11.78
N SER A 55 3.82 1.83 13.03
CA SER A 55 5.19 2.19 13.41
C SER A 55 6.16 1.01 13.38
N ILE A 56 5.74 -0.18 13.78
CA ILE A 56 6.56 -1.41 13.64
C ILE A 56 6.82 -1.72 12.16
N MET A 57 5.79 -1.60 11.31
CA MET A 57 5.93 -1.82 9.87
C MET A 57 6.87 -0.79 9.23
N LEU A 58 6.82 0.48 9.66
CA LEU A 58 7.75 1.51 9.18
C LEU A 58 9.18 1.26 9.66
N ASN A 59 9.36 0.81 10.90
CA ASN A 59 10.68 0.53 11.49
C ASN A 59 11.39 -0.67 10.86
N ASN A 60 10.64 -1.55 10.20
CA ASN A 60 11.16 -2.74 9.53
C ASN A 60 11.02 -2.67 8.00
N LEU A 61 10.66 -1.51 7.45
CA LEU A 61 10.40 -1.38 6.02
C LEU A 61 11.66 -1.64 5.17
N CYS A 62 12.83 -1.27 5.68
CA CYS A 62 14.12 -1.42 5.00
C CYS A 62 14.87 -2.70 5.41
N LEU A 63 14.27 -3.58 6.23
CA LEU A 63 14.91 -4.80 6.71
C LEU A 63 15.11 -5.78 5.52
N GLY A 64 16.36 -6.12 5.23
CA GLY A 64 16.72 -7.03 4.12
C GLY A 64 16.72 -6.39 2.74
N VAL A 65 16.57 -5.07 2.66
CA VAL A 65 16.58 -4.31 1.40
C VAL A 65 18.02 -3.97 1.01
N LYS A 66 18.33 -4.02 -0.29
CA LYS A 66 19.70 -3.75 -0.76
C LYS A 66 20.07 -2.28 -0.51
N THR A 67 21.36 -2.01 -0.37
CA THR A 67 21.88 -0.65 -0.18
C THR A 67 21.40 0.28 -1.30
N ASN A 68 20.87 1.45 -0.92
CA ASN A 68 20.32 2.51 -1.80
C ASN A 68 19.04 2.15 -2.57
N GLU A 69 18.27 1.19 -2.09
CA GLU A 69 16.97 0.91 -2.70
C GLU A 69 15.88 1.89 -2.26
N LEU A 70 15.03 2.25 -3.20
CA LEU A 70 13.81 3.02 -2.97
C LEU A 70 12.61 2.08 -2.88
N ILE A 71 11.77 2.29 -1.86
CA ILE A 71 10.60 1.46 -1.56
C ILE A 71 9.34 2.30 -1.74
N GLU A 72 8.33 1.76 -2.40
CA GLU A 72 7.05 2.43 -2.55
C GLU A 72 6.29 2.58 -1.23
N ASP A 73 5.52 3.66 -1.11
CA ASP A 73 4.52 3.75 -0.08
C ASP A 73 3.22 3.06 -0.54
N LYS A 74 2.93 1.91 0.08
CA LYS A 74 1.73 1.12 -0.21
C LYS A 74 0.42 1.86 0.10
N THR A 75 0.46 2.89 0.93
CA THR A 75 -0.72 3.69 1.28
C THR A 75 -0.97 4.82 0.28
N ASP A 76 0.10 5.40 -0.27
CA ASP A 76 0.03 6.53 -1.21
C ASP A 76 1.18 6.45 -2.23
N CYS A 77 0.87 6.03 -3.46
CA CYS A 77 1.86 5.80 -4.52
C CYS A 77 2.54 7.07 -5.04
N ARG A 78 2.12 8.24 -4.56
CA ARG A 78 2.83 9.51 -4.79
C ARG A 78 4.02 9.66 -3.84
N TYR A 79 4.19 8.76 -2.89
CA TYR A 79 5.29 8.77 -1.94
C TYR A 79 6.11 7.50 -2.02
N TYR A 80 7.37 7.64 -1.63
CA TYR A 80 8.31 6.55 -1.53
C TYR A 80 9.26 6.78 -0.35
N TYR A 81 9.90 5.73 0.09
CA TYR A 81 10.82 5.71 1.21
C TYR A 81 12.25 5.48 0.72
N VAL A 82 13.18 6.22 1.32
CA VAL A 82 14.62 6.07 1.06
C VAL A 82 15.23 5.20 2.15
N CYS A 83 15.73 4.04 1.76
CA CYS A 83 16.46 3.14 2.65
C CYS A 83 17.98 3.33 2.47
N GLN A 84 18.72 3.25 3.57
CA GLN A 84 20.18 3.26 3.57
C GLN A 84 20.70 1.94 4.13
N SER A 85 21.89 1.55 3.68
CA SER A 85 22.57 0.36 4.15
C SER A 85 22.59 0.30 5.68
N ASN A 86 22.22 -0.85 6.24
CA ASN A 86 22.19 -1.14 7.68
C ASN A 86 21.12 -0.43 8.52
N ASN A 87 20.17 0.29 7.89
CA ASN A 87 19.01 0.83 8.61
C ASN A 87 17.77 -0.01 8.31
N SER A 88 17.09 -0.48 9.36
CA SER A 88 15.79 -1.16 9.24
C SER A 88 14.65 -0.17 8.94
N LYS A 89 14.82 1.10 9.34
CA LYS A 89 13.87 2.19 9.18
C LYS A 89 14.27 3.08 8.00
N PRO A 90 13.31 3.57 7.19
CA PRO A 90 13.61 4.52 6.14
C PRO A 90 14.07 5.86 6.72
N ILE A 91 15.04 6.48 6.06
CA ILE A 91 15.58 7.78 6.48
C ILE A 91 14.56 8.89 6.24
N SER A 92 13.80 8.80 5.16
CA SER A 92 12.81 9.80 4.79
C SER A 92 11.73 9.21 3.90
N ARG A 93 10.55 9.83 4.00
CA ARG A 93 9.41 9.66 3.10
C ARG A 93 9.40 10.86 2.16
N LEU A 94 9.56 10.62 0.87
CA LEU A 94 9.63 11.65 -0.16
C LEU A 94 8.39 11.57 -1.04
N GLN A 95 7.94 12.73 -1.53
CA GLN A 95 6.84 12.83 -2.48
C GLN A 95 7.40 12.98 -3.90
N CYS A 96 6.81 12.26 -4.85
CA CYS A 96 7.05 12.48 -6.26
C CYS A 96 6.56 13.86 -6.72
N PRO A 97 7.15 14.43 -7.80
CA PRO A 97 6.67 15.65 -8.42
C PRO A 97 5.19 15.59 -8.82
N GLN A 98 4.58 16.75 -9.09
CA GLN A 98 3.14 16.84 -9.32
C GLN A 98 2.67 15.89 -10.43
N TYR A 99 1.62 15.12 -10.13
CA TYR A 99 1.00 14.12 -11.03
C TYR A 99 1.94 12.99 -11.48
N MET A 100 2.95 12.67 -10.66
CA MET A 100 3.79 11.49 -10.83
C MET A 100 3.61 10.49 -9.68
N PHE A 101 3.92 9.24 -9.97
CA PHE A 101 3.86 8.12 -9.04
C PHE A 101 5.20 7.40 -9.02
N PHE A 102 5.54 6.79 -7.88
CA PHE A 102 6.78 6.05 -7.75
C PHE A 102 6.64 4.66 -8.41
N SER A 103 7.48 4.37 -9.40
CA SER A 103 7.60 3.04 -10.02
C SER A 103 8.63 2.21 -9.29
N THR A 104 8.23 1.02 -8.82
CA THR A 104 9.16 0.06 -8.21
C THR A 104 10.06 -0.63 -9.23
N LYS A 105 9.62 -0.70 -10.49
CA LYS A 105 10.37 -1.27 -11.61
C LYS A 105 11.52 -0.37 -12.04
N GLU A 106 11.24 0.92 -12.23
CA GLU A 106 12.25 1.90 -12.66
C GLU A 106 12.97 2.58 -11.49
N LYS A 107 12.48 2.37 -10.25
CA LYS A 107 12.97 3.01 -9.02
C LYS A 107 13.01 4.53 -9.14
N THR A 108 12.01 5.12 -9.80
CA THR A 108 11.91 6.56 -10.05
C THR A 108 10.45 7.01 -10.11
N CYS A 109 10.23 8.33 -10.10
CA CYS A 109 8.91 8.91 -10.28
C CYS A 109 8.56 9.02 -11.76
N THR A 110 7.43 8.44 -12.16
CA THR A 110 6.95 8.38 -13.54
C THR A 110 5.51 8.89 -13.62
N HIS A 111 5.06 9.31 -14.81
CA HIS A 111 3.65 9.67 -15.03
C HIS A 111 2.73 8.45 -15.12
N GLN A 112 3.31 7.26 -15.35
CA GLN A 112 2.60 5.99 -15.46
C GLN A 112 3.15 5.06 -14.39
N TYR A 113 2.28 4.62 -13.48
CA TYR A 113 2.66 3.67 -12.44
C TYR A 113 2.91 2.29 -13.10
N SER A 114 4.07 1.68 -12.84
CA SER A 114 4.47 0.37 -13.38
C SER A 114 5.44 -0.40 -12.49
#